data_AF-A0A9D4MCJ3-F1
#
_entry.id   AF-A0A9D4MCJ3-F1
#
_cell.length_a   1.000
_cell.length_b   1.000
_cell.length_c   1.000
_cell.angle_alpha   90.00
_cell.angle_beta   90.00
_cell.angle_gamma   90.00
#
_symmetry.space_group_name_H-M   'P 1'
#
loop_
_entity.id
_entity.type
_entity.pdbx_description
1 polymer ?
#
loop_
_entity_poly.entity_id
_entity_poly.type
_entity_poly.pdbx_seq_one_letter_code
_entity_poly.pdbx_strand_id
1 'polypeptide(L)'
;MGTTEPHKFPIQISTKGSLIHQVRRRILPPDEVKHEVPVPIAPAPLVRFVTAPAPDLALTSSISAPAESYLPYSTKHYRKRKLEAEQAGEFRRQYNKKLPYRSCNKCFEDRNTGGHKQYYGNWWCPFKSSESYEEWIDALKLKGYGKKKPNEKS
;
A
#
# COMPACT_ATOMS: atom_id res chain seq x y z
N MET A 1 28.82 -38.28 21.89
CA MET A 1 27.68 -38.93 21.19
C MET A 1 26.55 -37.92 21.13
N GLY A 2 26.45 -37.15 20.04
CA GLY A 2 25.39 -36.14 19.86
C GLY A 2 24.33 -36.68 18.91
N THR A 3 23.08 -36.76 19.37
CA THR A 3 21.94 -37.21 18.56
C THR A 3 21.49 -36.07 17.64
N THR A 4 21.98 -36.06 16.41
CA THR A 4 21.42 -35.27 15.30
C THR A 4 20.21 -36.00 14.75
N GLU A 5 19.05 -35.84 15.38
CA GLU A 5 17.78 -36.13 14.70
C GLU A 5 17.12 -34.82 14.25
N PRO A 6 16.88 -34.63 12.95
CA PRO A 6 16.10 -33.50 12.48
C PRO A 6 14.63 -33.70 12.88
N HIS A 7 14.14 -32.86 13.78
CA HIS A 7 12.72 -32.78 14.11
C HIS A 7 11.90 -32.45 12.84
N LYS A 8 11.29 -33.47 12.24
CA LYS A 8 10.27 -33.31 11.20
C LYS A 8 8.98 -32.85 11.88
N PHE A 9 8.60 -31.58 11.68
CA PHE A 9 7.24 -31.14 11.95
C PHE A 9 6.39 -31.39 10.70
N PRO A 10 5.50 -32.41 10.68
CA PRO A 10 4.56 -32.56 9.58
C PRO A 10 3.54 -31.42 9.63
N ILE A 11 3.62 -30.49 8.68
CA ILE A 11 2.59 -29.49 8.46
C ILE A 11 1.39 -30.21 7.83
N GLN A 12 0.38 -30.51 8.65
CA GLN A 12 -0.91 -31.01 8.19
C GLN A 12 -1.64 -29.86 7.48
N ILE A 13 -1.54 -29.79 6.16
CA ILE A 13 -2.39 -28.92 5.34
C ILE A 13 -3.81 -29.48 5.35
N SER A 14 -4.64 -28.99 6.27
CA SER A 14 -6.07 -29.30 6.31
C SER A 14 -6.79 -28.61 5.15
N THR A 15 -7.05 -29.36 4.08
CA THR A 15 -7.88 -28.99 2.92
C THR A 15 -9.37 -29.15 3.22
N LYS A 16 -9.86 -28.56 4.30
CA LYS A 16 -11.31 -28.50 4.58
C LYS A 16 -11.74 -27.08 4.96
N GLY A 17 -12.10 -26.31 3.93
CA GLY A 17 -12.63 -24.96 4.05
C GLY A 17 -12.91 -24.31 2.70
N SER A 18 -13.35 -25.09 1.70
CA SER A 18 -13.94 -24.52 0.49
C SER A 18 -15.44 -24.44 0.73
N LEU A 19 -15.95 -23.26 1.11
CA LEU A 19 -17.22 -22.74 0.59
C LEU A 19 -17.46 -21.29 1.05
N ILE A 20 -17.71 -20.44 0.06
CA ILE A 20 -18.45 -19.17 0.13
C ILE A 20 -17.81 -18.03 0.94
N HIS A 21 -16.89 -17.31 0.30
CA HIS A 21 -16.98 -15.85 0.34
C HIS A 21 -17.29 -15.34 -1.06
N GLN A 22 -18.53 -14.90 -1.23
CA GLN A 22 -19.01 -14.22 -2.42
C GLN A 22 -18.08 -13.05 -2.73
N VAL A 23 -17.29 -13.21 -3.79
CA VAL A 23 -16.65 -12.09 -4.45
C VAL A 23 -17.79 -11.24 -4.99
N ARG A 24 -18.12 -10.14 -4.32
CA ARG A 24 -18.89 -9.05 -4.91
C ARG A 24 -18.04 -8.49 -6.05
N ARG A 25 -18.11 -9.12 -7.23
CA ARG A 25 -17.70 -8.48 -8.47
C ARG A 25 -18.60 -7.25 -8.59
N ARG A 26 -18.01 -6.05 -8.53
CA ARG A 26 -18.69 -4.87 -9.07
C ARG A 26 -18.84 -5.14 -10.57
N ILE A 27 -20.04 -5.54 -10.97
CA ILE A 27 -20.45 -5.48 -12.36
C ILE A 27 -20.55 -3.98 -12.65
N LEU A 28 -19.58 -3.43 -13.38
CA LEU A 28 -19.80 -2.17 -14.08
C LEU A 28 -20.91 -2.44 -15.10
N PRO A 29 -21.92 -1.56 -15.24
CA PRO A 29 -22.88 -1.69 -16.33
C PRO A 29 -22.11 -1.65 -17.67
N PRO A 30 -22.51 -2.42 -18.69
CA PRO A 30 -21.95 -2.26 -20.01
C PRO A 30 -22.34 -0.86 -20.51
N ASP A 31 -21.36 -0.02 -20.79
CA ASP A 31 -21.57 1.23 -21.50
C ASP A 31 -22.23 0.91 -22.85
N GLU A 32 -23.43 1.45 -23.05
CA GLU A 32 -24.14 1.36 -24.32
C GLU A 32 -23.29 2.05 -25.40
N VAL A 33 -22.68 1.23 -26.26
CA VAL A 33 -22.02 1.70 -27.48
C VAL A 33 -23.11 2.18 -28.44
N LYS A 34 -23.45 3.47 -28.34
CA LYS A 34 -24.20 4.17 -29.39
C LYS A 34 -23.31 4.17 -30.63
N HIS A 35 -23.73 3.40 -31.64
CA HIS A 35 -23.18 3.48 -32.98
C HIS A 35 -23.57 4.85 -33.55
N GLU A 36 -22.64 5.81 -33.52
CA GLU A 36 -22.78 7.02 -34.32
C GLU A 36 -22.45 6.70 -35.79
N VAL A 37 -23.40 7.03 -36.64
CA VAL A 37 -23.34 6.94 -38.10
C VAL A 37 -22.23 7.87 -38.62
N PRO A 38 -21.39 7.45 -39.58
CA PRO A 38 -20.36 8.33 -40.12
C PRO A 38 -21.01 9.43 -40.97
N VAL A 39 -20.88 10.68 -40.52
CA VAL A 39 -21.22 11.88 -41.29
C VAL A 39 -20.16 12.08 -42.40
N PRO A 40 -20.54 12.32 -43.66
CA PRO A 40 -19.56 12.61 -44.71
C PRO A 40 -18.88 13.97 -44.46
N ILE A 41 -17.56 13.94 -44.28
CA ILE A 41 -16.71 15.11 -44.11
C ILE A 41 -16.55 15.81 -45.46
N ALA A 42 -17.03 17.05 -45.57
CA ALA A 42 -16.74 17.92 -46.71
C ALA A 42 -15.24 18.28 -46.74
N PRO A 43 -14.60 18.41 -47.92
CA PRO A 43 -13.17 18.71 -48.00
C PRO A 43 -12.89 20.16 -47.57
N ALA A 44 -12.10 20.31 -46.50
CA ALA A 44 -11.54 21.59 -46.06
C ALA A 44 -10.38 22.03 -47.00
N PRO A 45 -10.19 23.34 -47.24
CA PRO A 45 -9.13 23.83 -48.13
C PRO A 45 -7.73 23.64 -47.54
N LEU A 46 -6.80 23.23 -48.40
CA LEU A 46 -5.38 23.00 -48.13
C LEU A 46 -4.70 24.27 -47.60
N VAL A 47 -4.32 24.26 -46.32
CA VAL A 47 -3.37 25.24 -45.76
C VAL A 47 -1.96 24.81 -46.17
N ARG A 48 -1.27 25.65 -46.94
CA ARG A 48 0.12 25.42 -47.36
C ARG A 48 1.05 25.57 -46.16
N PHE A 49 1.74 24.50 -45.79
CA PHE A 49 2.85 24.55 -44.83
C PHE A 49 4.11 25.05 -45.53
N VAL A 50 4.66 26.18 -45.05
CA VAL A 50 6.02 26.61 -45.37
C VAL A 50 6.95 25.92 -44.38
N THR A 51 7.78 24.99 -44.86
CA THR A 51 8.83 24.32 -44.10
C THR A 51 10.01 25.26 -43.86
N ALA A 52 10.32 25.56 -42.60
CA ALA A 52 11.62 26.07 -42.17
C ALA A 52 12.44 24.91 -41.58
N PRO A 53 13.73 24.73 -41.94
CA PRO A 53 14.56 23.68 -41.35
C PRO A 53 15.00 24.06 -39.94
N ALA A 54 14.77 23.16 -38.97
CA ALA A 54 15.28 23.29 -37.61
C ALA A 54 16.75 22.81 -37.53
N PRO A 55 17.64 23.49 -36.79
CA PRO A 55 19.01 23.05 -36.61
C PRO A 55 19.11 21.85 -35.66
N ASP A 56 19.90 20.85 -36.05
CA ASP A 56 20.27 19.69 -35.24
C ASP A 56 20.90 20.13 -33.90
N LEU A 57 20.19 19.88 -32.80
CA LEU A 57 20.78 19.91 -31.46
C LEU A 57 21.25 18.50 -31.12
N ALA A 58 22.53 18.25 -31.36
CA ALA A 58 23.24 17.10 -30.80
C ALA A 58 23.26 17.23 -29.27
N LEU A 59 22.37 16.47 -28.61
CA LEU A 59 22.32 16.36 -27.15
C LEU A 59 23.43 15.40 -26.69
N THR A 60 24.62 15.92 -26.41
CA THR A 60 25.65 15.17 -25.66
C THR A 60 25.20 15.02 -24.21
N SER A 61 24.56 13.90 -23.90
CA SER A 61 24.20 13.51 -22.53
C SER A 61 25.46 13.03 -21.80
N SER A 62 26.20 13.95 -21.19
CA SER A 62 27.21 13.62 -20.19
C SER A 62 26.52 13.36 -18.85
N ILE A 63 26.15 12.10 -18.61
CA ILE A 63 25.71 11.65 -17.28
C ILE A 63 26.94 11.72 -16.36
N SER A 64 27.06 12.82 -15.63
CA SER A 64 27.99 12.93 -14.50
C SER A 64 27.62 11.86 -13.48
N ALA A 65 28.53 10.90 -13.26
CA ALA A 65 28.37 9.87 -12.24
C ALA A 65 28.29 10.56 -10.87
N PRO A 66 27.26 10.31 -10.05
CA PRO A 66 27.17 10.93 -8.73
C PRO A 66 28.31 10.41 -7.85
N ALA A 67 28.97 11.34 -7.14
CA ALA A 67 30.01 11.07 -6.16
C ALA A 67 29.63 9.86 -5.30
N GLU A 68 30.51 8.85 -5.29
CA GLU A 68 30.21 7.54 -4.73
C GLU A 68 30.11 7.64 -3.20
N SER A 69 28.90 7.85 -2.70
CA SER A 69 28.62 7.82 -1.27
C SER A 69 29.08 6.47 -0.72
N TYR A 70 29.95 6.47 0.29
CA TYR A 70 30.44 5.24 0.92
C TYR A 70 29.28 4.50 1.59
N LEU A 71 28.69 3.55 0.87
CA LEU A 71 27.64 2.68 1.39
C LEU A 71 28.26 1.47 2.08
N PRO A 72 27.69 1.02 3.22
CA PRO A 72 28.16 -0.18 3.90
C PRO A 72 28.04 -1.41 2.99
N TYR A 73 28.95 -2.38 3.20
CA TYR A 73 29.07 -3.58 2.37
C TYR A 73 27.74 -4.33 2.17
N SER A 74 26.95 -4.48 3.25
CA SER A 74 25.65 -5.14 3.22
C SER A 74 24.67 -4.48 2.25
N THR A 75 24.66 -3.15 2.20
CA THR A 75 23.81 -2.37 1.29
C THR A 75 24.25 -2.54 -0.17
N LYS A 76 25.57 -2.53 -0.45
CA LYS A 76 26.10 -2.79 -1.80
C LYS A 76 25.70 -4.19 -2.29
N HIS A 77 25.91 -5.21 -1.45
CA HIS A 77 25.55 -6.59 -1.77
C HIS A 77 24.03 -6.79 -1.96
N TYR A 78 23.21 -6.15 -1.13
CA TYR A 78 21.76 -6.16 -1.30
C TYR A 78 21.32 -5.54 -2.63
N ARG A 79 21.88 -4.38 -3.01
CA ARG A 79 21.57 -3.72 -4.28
C ARG A 79 21.95 -4.59 -5.48
N LYS A 80 23.14 -5.20 -5.45
CA LYS A 80 23.60 -6.13 -6.50
C LYS A 80 22.62 -7.30 -6.66
N ARG A 81 22.29 -8.02 -5.58
CA ARG A 81 21.31 -9.13 -5.62
C ARG A 81 19.92 -8.69 -6.09
N LYS A 82 19.49 -7.48 -5.73
CA LYS A 82 18.19 -6.94 -6.18
C LYS A 82 18.18 -6.72 -7.70
N LEU A 83 19.25 -6.15 -8.25
CA LEU A 83 19.39 -5.95 -9.70
C LEU A 83 19.47 -7.28 -10.46
N GLU A 84 20.23 -8.25 -9.95
CA GLU A 84 20.31 -9.60 -10.54
C GLU A 84 18.94 -10.30 -10.55
N ALA A 85 18.19 -10.21 -9.46
CA ALA A 85 16.84 -10.75 -9.37
C ALA A 85 15.87 -10.07 -10.35
N GLU A 86 15.97 -8.74 -10.52
CA GLU A 86 15.17 -7.98 -11.49
C GLU A 86 15.50 -8.39 -12.94
N GLN A 87 16.78 -8.56 -13.28
CA GLN A 87 17.23 -9.03 -14.59
C GLN A 87 16.81 -10.48 -14.88
N ALA A 88 16.81 -11.34 -13.85
CA ALA A 88 16.32 -12.71 -13.94
C ALA A 88 14.78 -12.81 -14.02
N GLY A 89 14.06 -11.69 -13.94
CA GLY A 89 12.60 -11.67 -13.95
C GLY A 89 11.97 -12.25 -12.67
N GLU A 90 12.71 -12.30 -11.56
CA GLU A 90 12.22 -12.84 -10.30
C GLU A 90 11.17 -11.88 -9.70
N PHE A 91 9.91 -12.33 -9.69
CA PHE A 91 8.82 -11.51 -9.19
C PHE A 91 8.91 -11.32 -7.67
N ARG A 92 9.08 -10.07 -7.24
CA ARG A 92 8.97 -9.66 -5.84
C ARG A 92 7.84 -8.66 -5.69
N ARG A 93 6.92 -8.91 -4.75
CA ARG A 93 5.88 -7.94 -4.40
C ARG A 93 6.53 -6.65 -3.90
N GLN A 94 6.22 -5.53 -4.55
CA GLN A 94 6.68 -4.23 -4.09
C GLN A 94 6.09 -3.93 -2.71
N TYR A 95 6.97 -3.64 -1.75
CA TYR A 95 6.53 -3.15 -0.44
C TYR A 95 6.08 -1.70 -0.57
N ASN A 96 4.78 -1.48 -0.48
CA ASN A 96 4.21 -0.14 -0.37
C ASN A 96 4.11 0.22 1.11
N LYS A 97 4.93 1.18 1.56
CA LYS A 97 4.85 1.72 2.92
C LYS A 97 3.46 2.36 3.09
N LYS A 98 2.78 2.03 4.19
CA LYS A 98 1.50 2.66 4.54
C LYS A 98 1.71 4.17 4.71
N LEU A 99 0.69 4.95 4.35
CA LEU A 99 0.68 6.39 4.57
C LEU A 99 0.98 6.71 6.05
N PRO A 100 1.69 7.82 6.32
CA PRO A 100 2.11 8.17 7.67
C PRO A 100 0.92 8.54 8.57
N TYR A 101 -0.17 9.03 7.99
CA TYR A 101 -1.39 9.39 8.71
C TYR A 101 -2.37 8.23 8.72
N ARG A 102 -3.14 8.11 9.80
CA ARG A 102 -4.19 7.10 9.94
C ARG A 102 -5.50 7.82 10.17
N SER A 103 -6.41 7.75 9.21
CA SER A 103 -7.73 8.37 9.34
C SER A 103 -8.61 7.64 10.38
N CYS A 104 -9.37 8.41 11.13
CA CYS A 104 -10.43 7.91 11.99
C CYS A 104 -11.60 7.42 11.14
N ASN A 105 -12.11 6.23 11.40
CA ASN A 105 -13.25 5.71 10.62
C ASN A 105 -14.57 6.44 10.94
N LYS A 106 -14.61 7.24 12.01
CA LYS A 106 -15.80 7.95 12.46
C LYS A 106 -15.93 9.33 11.84
N CYS A 107 -14.86 10.11 11.78
CA CYS A 107 -14.84 11.49 11.25
C CYS A 107 -13.93 11.67 10.04
N PHE A 108 -13.22 10.64 9.59
CA PHE A 108 -12.28 10.65 8.46
C PHE A 108 -11.06 11.57 8.60
N GLU A 109 -10.96 12.34 9.69
CA GLU A 109 -9.76 13.10 10.02
C GLU A 109 -8.60 12.24 10.49
N ASP A 110 -7.39 12.78 10.46
CA ASP A 110 -6.20 12.09 10.97
C ASP A 110 -6.29 11.91 12.49
N ARG A 111 -6.04 10.67 12.94
CA ARG A 111 -6.03 10.32 14.37
C ARG A 111 -4.91 11.01 15.13
N ASN A 112 -3.79 11.33 14.48
CA ASN A 112 -2.66 11.95 15.16
C ASN A 112 -2.86 13.44 15.44
N THR A 113 -3.57 14.15 14.56
CA THR A 113 -3.73 15.62 14.66
C THR A 113 -5.14 16.04 15.07
N GLY A 114 -6.17 15.25 14.77
CA GLY A 114 -7.59 15.58 15.02
C GLY A 114 -8.06 15.37 16.47
N GLY A 115 -7.18 15.54 17.46
CA GLY A 115 -7.53 15.42 18.89
C GLY A 115 -8.02 14.03 19.35
N HIS A 116 -7.78 12.99 18.55
CA HIS A 116 -8.17 11.62 18.91
C HIS A 116 -7.26 11.10 20.03
N LYS A 117 -7.83 10.32 20.95
CA LYS A 117 -7.09 9.75 22.06
C LYS A 117 -7.15 8.23 22.01
N GLN A 118 -6.03 7.59 22.26
CA GLN A 118 -5.93 6.12 22.23
C GLN A 118 -5.97 5.54 23.64
N TYR A 119 -6.75 4.47 23.83
CA TYR A 119 -6.75 3.66 25.05
C TYR A 119 -6.71 2.16 24.69
N TYR A 120 -5.59 1.49 24.99
CA TYR A 120 -5.37 0.05 24.76
C TYR A 120 -5.83 -0.44 23.37
N GLY A 121 -5.42 0.25 22.31
CA GLY A 121 -5.77 -0.09 20.92
C GLY A 121 -7.11 0.48 20.43
N ASN A 122 -7.97 0.93 21.34
CA ASN A 122 -9.20 1.65 20.99
C ASN A 122 -8.90 3.14 20.78
N TRP A 123 -9.67 3.78 19.90
CA TRP A 123 -9.54 5.22 19.59
C TRP A 123 -10.84 5.95 19.92
N TRP A 124 -10.74 6.96 20.77
CA TRP A 124 -11.81 7.92 21.05
C TRP A 124 -11.78 9.03 20.01
N CYS A 125 -12.98 9.43 19.56
CA CYS A 125 -13.17 10.42 18.52
C CYS A 125 -13.91 11.62 19.09
N PRO A 126 -13.30 12.81 19.18
CA PRO A 126 -13.96 13.98 19.77
C PRO A 126 -15.21 14.41 18.99
N PHE A 127 -15.18 14.29 17.67
CA PHE A 127 -16.25 14.80 16.80
C PHE A 127 -17.55 13.97 16.79
N LYS A 128 -17.46 12.67 17.08
CA LYS A 128 -18.62 11.76 16.98
C LYS A 128 -19.03 11.17 18.33
N SER A 129 -18.16 11.20 19.33
CA SER A 129 -18.49 10.62 20.63
C SER A 129 -19.37 11.59 21.40
N SER A 130 -20.52 11.13 21.86
CA SER A 130 -21.39 11.86 22.77
C SER A 130 -20.82 11.88 24.19
N GLU A 131 -20.11 10.82 24.56
CA GLU A 131 -19.46 10.64 25.84
C GLU A 131 -18.12 11.39 25.88
N SER A 132 -17.82 11.96 27.04
CA SER A 132 -16.52 12.54 27.32
C SER A 132 -15.42 11.47 27.24
N TYR A 133 -14.17 11.90 27.08
CA TYR A 133 -13.04 10.97 27.02
C TYR A 133 -12.90 10.12 28.29
N GLU A 134 -13.22 10.68 29.46
CA GLU A 134 -13.10 10.00 30.75
C GLU A 134 -14.17 8.93 30.93
N GLU A 135 -15.43 9.26 30.64
CA GLU A 135 -16.54 8.30 30.66
C GLU A 135 -16.28 7.13 29.70
N TRP A 136 -15.75 7.44 28.51
CA TRP A 136 -15.38 6.43 27.54
C TRP A 136 -14.24 5.51 28.02
N ILE A 137 -13.24 6.07 28.71
CA ILE A 137 -12.19 5.26 29.35
C ILE A 137 -12.80 4.37 30.43
N ASP A 138 -13.66 4.91 31.28
CA ASP A 138 -14.22 4.14 32.40
C ASP A 138 -15.13 3.01 31.91
N ALA A 139 -15.90 3.24 30.85
CA ALA A 139 -16.63 2.20 30.15
C ALA A 139 -15.71 1.10 29.59
N LEU A 140 -14.51 1.47 29.09
CA LEU A 140 -13.52 0.51 28.62
C LEU A 140 -12.86 -0.26 29.77
N LYS A 141 -12.53 0.40 30.88
CA LYS A 141 -12.02 -0.27 32.09
C LYS A 141 -13.03 -1.28 32.63
N LEU A 142 -14.31 -0.92 32.67
CA LEU A 142 -15.39 -1.81 33.12
C LEU A 142 -15.50 -3.06 32.24
N LYS A 143 -15.26 -2.91 30.93
CA LYS A 143 -15.19 -4.03 29.97
C LYS A 143 -13.90 -4.84 30.06
N GLY A 144 -12.99 -4.50 30.98
CA GLY A 144 -11.72 -5.21 31.17
C GLY A 144 -10.61 -4.79 30.21
N TYR A 145 -10.79 -3.71 29.44
CA TYR A 145 -9.69 -3.12 28.69
C TYR A 145 -8.77 -2.39 29.66
N GLY A 146 -7.51 -2.79 29.69
CA GLY A 146 -6.54 -2.22 30.61
C GLY A 146 -5.32 -3.13 30.76
N LYS A 147 -4.39 -2.70 31.63
CA LYS A 147 -3.25 -3.54 32.01
C LYS A 147 -3.80 -4.78 32.71
N LYS A 148 -3.48 -5.97 32.21
CA LYS A 148 -3.75 -7.21 32.93
C LYS A 148 -3.04 -7.14 34.28
N LYS A 149 -3.77 -7.35 35.37
CA LYS A 149 -3.16 -7.49 36.68
C LYS A 149 -2.28 -8.75 36.65
N PRO A 150 -1.07 -8.71 37.24
CA PRO A 150 -0.29 -9.93 37.42
C PRO A 150 -1.15 -10.92 38.22
N ASN A 151 -1.21 -12.16 37.73
CA ASN A 151 -1.96 -13.22 38.38
C ASN A 151 -1.24 -13.56 39.69
N GLU A 152 -1.81 -13.19 40.84
CA GLU A 152 -1.36 -13.66 42.16
C GLU A 152 -1.75 -15.13 42.33
N LYS A 153 -1.08 -16.00 41.58
CA LYS A 153 -1.02 -17.44 41.85
C LYS A 153 0.47 -17.81 41.87
N SER A 154 1.06 -17.67 43.05
CA SER A 154 2.23 -18.41 43.52
C SER A 154 1.78 -19.30 44.65
#